data_AF-A0A8J3EA82-F1
#
_entry.id   AF-A0A8J3EA82-F1
#
_cell.length_a   1.000
_cell.length_b   1.000
_cell.length_c   1.000
_cell.angle_alpha   90.00
_cell.angle_beta   90.00
_cell.angle_gamma   90.00
#
_symmetry.space_group_name_H-M   'P 1'
#
loop_
_entity.id
_entity.type
_entity.pdbx_description
1 polymer ?
#
loop_
_entity_poly.entity_id
_entity_poly.type
_entity_poly.pdbx_seq_one_letter_code
_entity_poly.pdbx_strand_id
1 'polypeptide(L)'
;MIRNTRIISLATIGAFSLILFGCGGSSSPSTTALSLTGTTNQYYNQSYTYTATFSNLGSTQGTGITNCTLNISGDASAYLQIVNTQTTANQCIFTVKDSNTTNTNLLASLSAAATYNNQSYQSANSLQVEAYSIQVNPPQPGTTNYWRLNFPSGTPLPSYVYQGQKLIAYVESLAQPVFLMPTNTNGTFQIITPNGDGTYRGCQLTMSQSNNVSGSCPGISTPQLSGNELNVSYAAGTLSSITPQVTPTPPTYPPRQIVFMNNLTLPVTIKVTGGGQNNSFTVNGQSNYNYSIPDAGISSYNFQIASINTRNVSDGTYGEYATLLEATYPALTDIHNQANIDISMVNGYNTRYKLYPQAGTYFTYDFALGDTTQAVSYFDEQIPASTLNPSNISLEQLCQTIDSGMKAQQPQFNSTNFIATSSSSFAGCYSPGSVASVAFGPTSNIFQQYGCVGAYNTPATCTIGANSSYVSNIHANAFRGYAYPYDDWFADYSADRHTSLVFEILSAPNGLAN
;
A
#
# COMPACT_ATOMS: atom_id res chain seq x y z
N MET A 1 16.87 5.83 -40.95
CA MET A 1 17.02 5.11 -39.67
C MET A 1 15.70 5.18 -38.94
N ILE A 2 14.95 4.08 -38.95
CA ILE A 2 13.59 3.99 -38.41
C ILE A 2 13.67 4.03 -36.88
N ARG A 3 12.98 5.03 -36.30
CA ARG A 3 12.73 5.20 -34.86
C ARG A 3 11.64 4.21 -34.45
N ASN A 4 11.92 3.32 -33.50
CA ASN A 4 10.87 2.53 -32.84
C ASN A 4 10.29 3.36 -31.69
N THR A 5 9.31 4.19 -32.04
CA THR A 5 8.39 4.81 -31.08
C THR A 5 7.41 3.73 -30.63
N ARG A 6 7.59 3.17 -29.43
CA ARG A 6 6.51 2.40 -28.79
C ARG A 6 5.45 3.39 -28.31
N ILE A 7 4.40 3.51 -29.09
CA ILE A 7 3.12 4.08 -28.64
C ILE A 7 2.56 3.06 -27.65
N ILE A 8 2.57 3.39 -26.36
CA ILE A 8 1.83 2.66 -25.33
C ILE A 8 0.46 3.32 -25.25
N SER A 9 -0.54 2.63 -25.76
CA SER A 9 -1.94 3.04 -25.66
C SER A 9 -2.38 2.95 -24.19
N LEU A 10 -2.87 4.07 -23.63
CA LEU A 10 -3.56 4.07 -22.33
C LEU A 10 -4.83 3.22 -22.44
N ALA A 11 -4.98 2.24 -21.56
CA ALA A 11 -6.25 1.56 -21.36
C ALA A 11 -7.20 2.49 -20.60
N THR A 12 -8.21 2.99 -21.32
CA THR A 12 -9.44 3.55 -20.78
C THR A 12 -10.11 2.61 -19.78
N ILE A 13 -10.79 3.16 -18.76
CA ILE A 13 -11.83 2.47 -17.99
C ILE A 13 -12.80 1.84 -19.00
N GLY A 14 -12.65 0.53 -19.22
CA GLY A 14 -13.45 -0.21 -20.19
C GLY A 14 -14.81 -0.53 -19.59
N ALA A 15 -15.77 0.40 -19.68
CA ALA A 15 -17.17 0.00 -19.68
C ALA A 15 -17.43 -0.74 -21.01
N PHE A 16 -17.26 -2.06 -21.04
CA PHE A 16 -17.65 -2.85 -22.19
C PHE A 16 -19.17 -3.00 -22.21
N SER A 17 -19.83 -2.29 -23.14
CA SER A 17 -21.20 -2.59 -23.56
C SER A 17 -21.15 -3.21 -24.95
N LEU A 18 -21.31 -4.53 -25.04
CA LEU A 18 -21.54 -5.21 -26.31
C LEU A 18 -23.05 -5.40 -26.47
N ILE A 19 -23.66 -4.68 -27.41
CA ILE A 19 -25.06 -4.88 -27.80
C ILE A 19 -25.06 -5.89 -28.95
N LEU A 20 -25.53 -7.11 -28.70
CA LEU A 20 -25.73 -8.12 -29.74
C LEU A 20 -27.17 -8.10 -30.25
N PHE A 21 -27.33 -8.01 -31.56
CA PHE A 21 -28.59 -8.27 -32.26
C PHE A 21 -28.65 -9.75 -32.64
N GLY A 22 -29.56 -10.51 -32.02
CA GLY A 22 -29.86 -11.86 -32.47
C GLY A 22 -30.73 -11.83 -33.74
N CYS A 23 -30.29 -12.52 -34.80
CA CYS A 23 -31.15 -12.82 -35.95
C CYS A 23 -32.24 -13.83 -35.53
N GLY A 24 -33.49 -13.49 -35.82
CA GLY A 24 -34.67 -14.25 -35.39
C GLY A 24 -34.91 -15.54 -36.15
N GLY A 25 -35.28 -16.58 -35.41
CA GLY A 25 -36.16 -17.65 -35.86
C GLY A 25 -37.57 -17.37 -35.33
N SER A 26 -38.58 -17.52 -36.18
CA SER A 26 -39.96 -17.08 -36.02
C SER A 26 -40.73 -17.76 -34.87
N SER A 27 -40.86 -17.08 -33.74
CA SER A 27 -42.09 -16.92 -32.91
C SER A 27 -41.72 -16.17 -31.62
N SER A 28 -42.22 -14.94 -31.47
CA SER A 28 -41.97 -14.01 -30.35
C SER A 28 -42.15 -14.67 -28.96
N PRO A 29 -41.37 -14.30 -27.91
CA PRO A 29 -41.32 -12.91 -27.46
C PRO A 29 -39.93 -12.33 -27.09
N SER A 30 -39.86 -11.00 -27.23
CA SER A 30 -38.93 -10.06 -26.59
C SER A 30 -37.43 -10.35 -26.71
N THR A 31 -36.79 -9.64 -27.64
CA THR A 31 -35.34 -9.38 -27.60
C THR A 31 -34.97 -8.74 -26.26
N THR A 32 -34.37 -9.52 -25.36
CA THR A 32 -33.85 -9.04 -24.07
C THR A 32 -32.45 -8.47 -24.33
N ALA A 33 -32.28 -7.15 -24.27
CA ALA A 33 -30.93 -6.57 -24.31
C ALA A 33 -30.32 -6.75 -22.92
N LEU A 34 -29.31 -7.61 -22.82
CA LEU A 34 -28.73 -8.01 -21.56
C LEU A 34 -27.31 -7.47 -21.46
N SER A 35 -27.05 -6.63 -20.47
CA SER A 35 -25.71 -6.12 -20.18
C SER A 35 -25.27 -6.63 -18.82
N LEU A 36 -24.05 -7.18 -18.77
CA LEU A 36 -23.34 -7.45 -17.53
C LEU A 36 -22.20 -6.42 -17.44
N THR A 37 -22.25 -5.54 -16.45
CA THR A 37 -21.19 -4.57 -16.18
C THR A 37 -20.51 -4.93 -14.87
N GLY A 38 -19.18 -4.99 -14.89
CA GLY A 38 -18.34 -5.22 -13.72
C GLY A 38 -17.69 -3.93 -13.27
N THR A 39 -17.63 -3.70 -11.95
CA THR A 39 -16.74 -2.70 -11.36
C THR A 39 -15.79 -3.38 -10.39
N THR A 40 -14.50 -3.05 -10.49
CA THR A 40 -13.44 -3.60 -9.65
C THR A 40 -13.20 -2.71 -8.45
N ASN A 41 -13.31 -3.25 -7.24
CA ASN A 41 -12.86 -2.58 -6.00
C ASN A 41 -11.60 -3.31 -5.53
N GLN A 42 -10.43 -2.69 -5.73
CA GLN A 42 -9.18 -3.45 -5.94
C GLN A 42 -8.28 -3.65 -4.72
N TYR A 43 -8.63 -3.19 -3.51
CA TYR A 43 -7.59 -3.05 -2.49
C TYR A 43 -7.78 -3.84 -1.20
N TYR A 44 -8.88 -4.57 -1.03
CA TYR A 44 -9.06 -5.49 0.10
C TYR A 44 -9.93 -6.67 -0.30
N ASN A 45 -9.44 -7.90 -0.13
CA ASN A 45 -10.24 -9.12 -0.38
C ASN A 45 -11.03 -9.03 -1.71
N GLN A 46 -10.29 -8.97 -2.83
CA GLN A 46 -10.76 -8.70 -4.20
C GLN A 46 -12.25 -9.02 -4.40
N SER A 47 -13.11 -8.03 -4.21
CA SER A 47 -14.56 -8.19 -4.33
C SER A 47 -15.02 -7.47 -5.59
N TYR A 48 -15.51 -8.25 -6.54
CA TYR A 48 -16.03 -7.83 -7.82
C TYR A 48 -17.54 -7.65 -7.70
N THR A 49 -18.06 -6.51 -8.17
CA THR A 49 -19.52 -6.33 -8.30
C THR A 49 -19.93 -6.51 -9.75
N TYR A 50 -20.78 -7.49 -10.01
CA TYR A 50 -21.37 -7.79 -11.31
C TYR A 50 -22.84 -7.42 -11.29
N THR A 51 -23.25 -6.50 -12.18
CA THR A 51 -24.65 -6.12 -12.33
C THR A 51 -25.19 -6.68 -13.64
N ALA A 52 -26.15 -7.62 -13.53
CA ALA A 52 -26.94 -8.12 -14.65
C ALA A 52 -28.23 -7.30 -14.75
N THR A 53 -28.39 -6.55 -15.83
CA THR A 53 -29.62 -5.80 -16.09
C THR A 53 -30.50 -6.53 -17.11
N PHE A 54 -31.75 -6.80 -16.73
CA PHE A 54 -32.75 -7.47 -17.56
C PHE A 54 -33.72 -6.43 -18.12
N SER A 55 -33.50 -6.01 -19.36
CA SER A 55 -34.41 -5.09 -20.06
C SER A 55 -35.62 -5.83 -20.63
N ASN A 56 -36.77 -5.16 -20.74
CA ASN A 56 -38.06 -5.70 -21.20
C ASN A 56 -38.86 -6.60 -20.24
N LEU A 57 -38.56 -6.59 -18.94
CA LEU A 57 -39.50 -7.08 -17.92
C LEU A 57 -40.62 -6.03 -17.79
N GLY A 58 -41.79 -6.32 -18.36
CA GLY A 58 -42.89 -5.36 -18.54
C GLY A 58 -43.17 -4.51 -17.28
N SER A 59 -43.29 -3.19 -17.47
CA SER A 59 -43.39 -2.17 -16.41
C SER A 59 -44.67 -2.19 -15.55
N THR A 60 -45.44 -3.27 -15.55
CA THR A 60 -46.71 -3.34 -14.82
C THR A 60 -46.55 -4.16 -13.54
N GLN A 61 -46.48 -3.42 -12.42
CA GLN A 61 -46.70 -3.83 -11.03
C GLN A 61 -46.94 -5.33 -10.78
N GLY A 62 -45.91 -6.01 -10.27
CA GLY A 62 -46.00 -7.36 -9.73
C GLY A 62 -44.61 -7.95 -9.55
N THR A 63 -44.16 -8.04 -8.29
CA THR A 63 -42.94 -8.69 -7.76
C THR A 63 -41.74 -8.77 -8.72
N GLY A 64 -40.72 -7.94 -8.47
CA GLY A 64 -39.43 -7.98 -9.16
C GLY A 64 -38.75 -9.35 -9.15
N ILE A 65 -37.59 -9.46 -9.78
CA ILE A 65 -36.81 -10.71 -9.87
C ILE A 65 -36.79 -11.42 -8.51
N THR A 66 -37.36 -12.63 -8.46
CA THR A 66 -37.59 -13.36 -7.20
C THR A 66 -36.41 -14.24 -6.81
N ASN A 67 -35.59 -14.62 -7.78
CA ASN A 67 -34.37 -15.38 -7.55
C ASN A 67 -33.33 -15.04 -8.61
N CYS A 68 -32.06 -14.97 -8.19
CA CYS A 68 -30.91 -14.68 -9.03
C CYS A 68 -29.82 -15.71 -8.75
N THR A 69 -29.32 -16.37 -9.80
CA THR A 69 -28.19 -17.27 -9.71
C THR A 69 -27.09 -16.78 -10.64
N LEU A 70 -25.86 -16.71 -10.15
CA LEU A 70 -24.68 -16.49 -10.98
C LEU A 70 -23.94 -17.84 -11.10
N ASN A 71 -23.80 -18.34 -12.31
CA ASN A 71 -22.98 -19.50 -12.61
C ASN A 71 -21.61 -19.03 -13.07
N ILE A 72 -20.58 -19.50 -12.39
CA ILE A 72 -19.18 -19.24 -12.68
C ILE A 72 -18.58 -20.56 -13.18
N SER A 73 -18.03 -20.57 -14.39
CA SER A 73 -17.34 -21.74 -14.96
C SER A 73 -15.96 -21.38 -15.48
N GLY A 74 -15.09 -22.38 -15.68
CA GLY A 74 -13.68 -22.17 -16.05
C GLY A 74 -12.73 -22.21 -14.86
N ASP A 75 -11.46 -21.89 -15.10
CA ASP A 75 -10.36 -22.09 -14.14
C ASP A 75 -10.52 -21.25 -12.87
N ALA A 76 -11.20 -20.09 -12.95
CA ALA A 76 -11.46 -19.20 -11.82
C ALA A 76 -12.61 -19.66 -10.90
N SER A 77 -13.42 -20.64 -11.31
CA SER A 77 -14.62 -21.08 -10.56
C SER A 77 -14.30 -21.69 -9.18
N ALA A 78 -13.08 -22.20 -8.98
CA ALA A 78 -12.62 -22.71 -7.70
C ALA A 78 -12.24 -21.62 -6.70
N TYR A 79 -12.03 -20.38 -7.18
CA TYR A 79 -11.48 -19.28 -6.38
C TYR A 79 -12.47 -18.13 -6.18
N LEU A 80 -13.52 -18.07 -6.99
CA LEU A 80 -14.55 -17.05 -6.91
C LEU A 80 -15.73 -17.52 -6.06
N GLN A 81 -16.00 -16.80 -4.97
CA GLN A 81 -17.13 -17.04 -4.08
C GLN A 81 -18.16 -15.90 -4.19
N ILE A 82 -19.42 -16.23 -4.46
CA ILE A 82 -20.51 -15.26 -4.35
C ILE A 82 -20.72 -14.96 -2.86
N VAL A 83 -20.44 -13.72 -2.46
CA VAL A 83 -20.55 -13.28 -1.07
C VAL A 83 -21.85 -12.51 -0.80
N ASN A 84 -22.44 -11.94 -1.84
CA ASN A 84 -23.73 -11.26 -1.73
C ASN A 84 -24.49 -11.29 -3.05
N THR A 85 -25.81 -11.39 -2.97
CA THR A 85 -26.72 -11.27 -4.10
C THR A 85 -27.83 -10.31 -3.72
N GLN A 86 -27.98 -9.21 -4.45
CA GLN A 86 -29.09 -8.28 -4.32
C GLN A 86 -29.95 -8.32 -5.56
N THR A 87 -31.25 -8.16 -5.38
CA THR A 87 -32.20 -8.08 -6.49
C THR A 87 -32.92 -6.74 -6.46
N THR A 88 -33.16 -6.17 -7.64
CA THR A 88 -34.07 -5.04 -7.83
C THR A 88 -35.20 -5.48 -8.76
N ALA A 89 -36.09 -4.56 -9.11
CA ALA A 89 -37.17 -4.85 -10.05
C ALA A 89 -36.68 -5.41 -11.41
N ASN A 90 -35.47 -5.03 -11.84
CA ASN A 90 -34.92 -5.36 -13.15
C ASN A 90 -33.42 -5.72 -13.14
N GLN A 91 -32.78 -5.86 -11.98
CA GLN A 91 -31.37 -6.18 -11.87
C GLN A 91 -31.08 -7.31 -10.87
N CYS A 92 -30.11 -8.14 -11.20
CA CYS A 92 -29.38 -8.94 -10.23
C CYS A 92 -28.00 -8.28 -10.02
N ILE A 93 -27.62 -8.01 -8.78
CA ILE A 93 -26.31 -7.49 -8.41
C ILE A 93 -25.61 -8.58 -7.59
N PHE A 94 -24.50 -9.09 -8.10
CA PHE A 94 -23.70 -10.11 -7.44
C PHE A 94 -22.39 -9.51 -6.96
N THR A 95 -22.08 -9.67 -5.69
CA THR A 95 -20.73 -9.42 -5.16
C THR A 95 -20.00 -10.75 -5.09
N VAL A 96 -18.87 -10.85 -5.77
CA VAL A 96 -18.05 -12.06 -5.86
C VAL A 96 -16.68 -11.75 -5.29
N LYS A 97 -16.24 -12.51 -4.30
CA LYS A 97 -14.92 -12.41 -3.71
C LYS A 97 -13.98 -13.40 -4.39
N ASP A 98 -12.80 -12.95 -4.78
CA ASP A 98 -11.70 -13.80 -5.21
C ASP A 98 -10.84 -14.20 -4.00
N SER A 99 -10.65 -15.50 -3.86
CA SER A 99 -9.82 -16.14 -2.84
C SER A 99 -8.45 -16.55 -3.37
N ASN A 100 -8.16 -16.29 -4.65
CA ASN A 100 -6.86 -16.57 -5.24
C ASN A 100 -5.79 -15.63 -4.66
N THR A 101 -4.84 -16.22 -3.94
CA THR A 101 -3.67 -15.53 -3.37
C THR A 101 -2.46 -15.56 -4.31
N THR A 102 -2.61 -16.07 -5.54
CA THR A 102 -1.50 -16.27 -6.49
C THR A 102 -1.74 -15.59 -7.83
N ASN A 103 -0.66 -15.06 -8.44
CA ASN A 103 -0.69 -14.37 -9.73
C ASN A 103 -0.82 -15.36 -10.89
N THR A 104 -2.02 -15.89 -11.13
CA THR A 104 -2.34 -16.72 -12.30
C THR A 104 -3.45 -16.09 -13.11
N ASN A 105 -3.25 -16.00 -14.43
CA ASN A 105 -4.30 -15.59 -15.37
C ASN A 105 -5.36 -16.69 -15.42
N LEU A 106 -6.44 -16.53 -14.68
CA LEU A 106 -7.55 -17.48 -14.66
C LEU A 106 -8.67 -16.96 -15.55
N LEU A 107 -9.18 -17.83 -16.43
CA LEU A 107 -10.33 -17.52 -17.28
C LEU A 107 -11.60 -17.99 -16.58
N ALA A 108 -12.54 -17.07 -16.36
CA ALA A 108 -13.91 -17.38 -15.94
C ALA A 108 -14.89 -17.12 -17.08
N SER A 109 -16.00 -17.85 -17.09
CA SER A 109 -17.22 -17.50 -17.85
C SER A 109 -18.36 -17.31 -16.86
N LEU A 110 -19.11 -16.21 -17.01
CA LEU A 110 -20.15 -15.79 -16.07
C LEU A 110 -21.52 -15.76 -16.74
N SER A 111 -22.44 -16.62 -16.30
CA SER A 111 -23.83 -16.56 -16.75
C SER A 111 -24.76 -16.28 -15.57
N ALA A 112 -25.64 -15.29 -15.70
CA ALA A 112 -26.67 -15.00 -14.71
C ALA A 112 -28.01 -15.63 -15.13
N ALA A 113 -28.77 -16.15 -14.19
CA ALA A 113 -30.14 -16.57 -14.38
C ALA A 113 -31.04 -15.80 -13.41
N ALA A 114 -32.19 -15.35 -13.90
CA ALA A 114 -33.22 -14.70 -13.10
C ALA A 114 -34.55 -15.41 -13.29
N THR A 115 -35.32 -15.55 -12.21
CA THR A 115 -36.71 -15.99 -12.28
C THR A 115 -37.65 -14.80 -12.11
N TYR A 116 -38.56 -14.63 -13.06
CA TYR A 116 -39.64 -13.63 -13.03
C TYR A 116 -40.94 -14.29 -13.49
N ASN A 117 -42.02 -14.17 -12.71
CA ASN A 117 -43.33 -14.79 -13.01
C ASN A 117 -43.27 -16.28 -13.39
N ASN A 118 -42.51 -17.09 -12.63
CA ASN A 118 -42.27 -18.52 -12.90
C ASN A 118 -41.63 -18.85 -14.27
N GLN A 119 -41.07 -17.84 -14.96
CA GLN A 119 -40.26 -18.01 -16.16
C GLN A 119 -38.79 -17.73 -15.82
N SER A 120 -37.91 -18.59 -16.32
CA SER A 120 -36.46 -18.47 -16.15
C SER A 120 -35.86 -17.76 -17.36
N TYR A 121 -35.14 -16.68 -17.09
CA TYR A 121 -34.39 -15.90 -18.08
C TYR A 121 -32.90 -16.14 -17.86
N GLN A 122 -32.17 -16.51 -18.91
CA GLN A 122 -30.73 -16.74 -18.86
C GLN A 122 -29.95 -15.73 -19.70
N SER A 123 -28.89 -15.22 -19.08
CA SER A 123 -27.85 -14.42 -19.67
C SER A 123 -26.73 -15.34 -20.15
N ALA A 124 -26.61 -15.59 -21.46
CA ALA A 124 -25.45 -16.26 -22.02
C ALA A 124 -24.37 -15.24 -22.40
N ASN A 125 -23.59 -14.78 -21.42
CA ASN A 125 -22.43 -13.94 -21.65
C ASN A 125 -21.16 -14.73 -21.30
N SER A 126 -20.27 -14.89 -22.27
CA SER A 126 -18.88 -15.27 -21.98
C SER A 126 -18.10 -13.98 -21.72
N LEU A 127 -18.17 -13.46 -20.49
CA LEU A 127 -17.21 -12.46 -20.06
C LEU A 127 -15.92 -13.17 -19.73
N GLN A 128 -14.88 -12.98 -20.56
CA GLN A 128 -13.53 -13.16 -20.05
C GLN A 128 -13.35 -12.14 -18.93
N VAL A 129 -13.40 -12.62 -17.69
CA VAL A 129 -12.78 -11.90 -16.59
C VAL A 129 -11.29 -12.02 -16.84
N GLU A 130 -10.73 -11.09 -17.63
CA GLU A 130 -9.33 -10.77 -17.44
C GLU A 130 -9.26 -10.21 -16.03
N ALA A 131 -8.77 -11.01 -15.08
CA ALA A 131 -8.24 -10.45 -13.85
C ALA A 131 -7.15 -9.49 -14.31
N TYR A 132 -7.51 -8.22 -14.48
CA TYR A 132 -6.55 -7.19 -14.83
C TYR A 132 -5.55 -7.19 -13.69
N SER A 133 -4.37 -7.72 -13.98
CA SER A 133 -3.18 -7.39 -13.23
C SER A 133 -3.11 -5.86 -13.25
N ILE A 134 -3.57 -5.21 -12.20
CA ILE A 134 -3.02 -3.91 -11.88
C ILE A 134 -1.58 -4.26 -11.59
N GLN A 135 -0.71 -3.91 -12.52
CA GLN A 135 0.63 -3.52 -12.15
C GLN A 135 0.44 -2.35 -11.18
N VAL A 136 0.23 -2.69 -9.90
CA VAL A 136 0.59 -1.80 -8.81
C VAL A 136 2.06 -1.60 -9.08
N ASN A 137 2.38 -0.41 -9.54
CA ASN A 137 3.73 -0.03 -9.88
C ASN A 137 4.05 1.06 -8.87
N PRO A 138 4.91 0.78 -7.88
CA PRO A 138 5.75 -0.41 -7.72
C PRO A 138 5.00 -1.71 -7.35
N PRO A 139 5.56 -2.90 -7.68
CA PRO A 139 4.94 -4.20 -7.45
C PRO A 139 4.40 -4.37 -6.03
N GLN A 140 3.26 -5.07 -5.93
CA GLN A 140 2.72 -5.54 -4.66
C GLN A 140 3.86 -6.17 -3.83
N PRO A 141 4.05 -5.74 -2.58
CA PRO A 141 4.95 -6.43 -1.66
C PRO A 141 4.68 -7.94 -1.66
N GLY A 142 5.73 -8.76 -1.68
CA GLY A 142 5.60 -10.23 -1.59
C GLY A 142 5.71 -11.04 -2.89
N THR A 143 5.90 -10.43 -4.07
CA THR A 143 6.22 -11.21 -5.29
C THR A 143 7.67 -11.67 -5.37
N THR A 144 8.57 -10.92 -4.73
CA THR A 144 9.98 -11.26 -4.61
C THR A 144 10.24 -11.76 -3.20
N ASN A 145 10.82 -12.96 -3.11
CA ASN A 145 11.32 -13.48 -1.85
C ASN A 145 12.74 -12.97 -1.62
N TYR A 146 13.12 -12.79 -0.36
CA TYR A 146 14.45 -12.32 0.04
C TYR A 146 15.09 -13.30 1.01
N TRP A 147 16.40 -13.47 0.89
CA TRP A 147 17.18 -14.25 1.85
C TRP A 147 17.35 -13.47 3.15
N ARG A 148 16.91 -14.06 4.27
CA ARG A 148 17.12 -13.55 5.62
C ARG A 148 18.07 -14.47 6.39
N LEU A 149 19.16 -13.90 6.92
CA LEU A 149 20.12 -14.59 7.77
C LEU A 149 19.76 -14.36 9.24
N ASN A 150 19.48 -15.45 9.96
CA ASN A 150 19.26 -15.43 11.39
C ASN A 150 20.54 -15.86 12.11
N PHE A 151 21.01 -15.00 13.00
CA PHE A 151 22.18 -15.28 13.83
C PHE A 151 21.76 -16.17 15.02
N PRO A 152 22.32 -17.38 15.15
CA PRO A 152 21.98 -18.28 16.24
C PRO A 152 22.47 -17.74 17.60
N SER A 153 21.77 -18.13 18.67
CA SER A 153 22.19 -17.86 20.06
C SER A 153 23.62 -18.35 20.31
N GLY A 154 24.40 -17.54 21.01
CA GLY A 154 25.82 -17.79 21.26
C GLY A 154 26.76 -17.29 20.16
N THR A 155 26.26 -16.68 19.08
CA THR A 155 27.12 -15.93 18.14
C THR A 155 27.73 -14.73 18.86
N PRO A 156 29.06 -14.57 18.87
CA PRO A 156 29.67 -13.35 19.37
C PRO A 156 29.31 -12.13 18.50
N LEU A 157 29.08 -10.99 19.14
CA LEU A 157 28.72 -9.72 18.50
C LEU A 157 29.77 -8.65 18.86
N PRO A 158 30.07 -7.69 17.97
CA PRO A 158 29.45 -7.52 16.65
C PRO A 158 29.93 -8.57 15.64
N SER A 159 29.07 -8.90 14.68
CA SER A 159 29.40 -9.74 13.53
C SER A 159 29.23 -8.96 12.23
N TYR A 160 29.95 -9.39 11.19
CA TYR A 160 29.98 -8.72 9.89
C TYR A 160 29.60 -9.71 8.80
N VAL A 161 28.79 -9.26 7.85
CA VAL A 161 28.41 -10.04 6.68
C VAL A 161 28.92 -9.32 5.43
N TYR A 162 29.78 -9.98 4.67
CA TYR A 162 30.36 -9.43 3.45
C TYR A 162 29.96 -10.23 2.22
N GLN A 163 29.73 -9.55 1.10
CA GLN A 163 29.67 -10.13 -0.24
C GLN A 163 30.88 -9.62 -1.03
N GLY A 164 31.90 -10.47 -1.19
CA GLY A 164 33.21 -10.01 -1.66
C GLY A 164 33.78 -8.95 -0.72
N GLN A 165 34.01 -7.73 -1.22
CA GLN A 165 34.51 -6.61 -0.40
C GLN A 165 33.40 -5.70 0.16
N LYS A 166 32.15 -5.89 -0.25
CA LYS A 166 31.02 -5.05 0.18
C LYS A 166 30.51 -5.54 1.53
N LEU A 167 30.47 -4.67 2.53
CA LEU A 167 29.76 -4.91 3.79
C LEU A 167 28.25 -4.89 3.49
N ILE A 168 27.58 -6.01 3.73
CA ILE A 168 26.13 -6.17 3.58
C ILE A 168 25.43 -5.86 4.89
N ALA A 169 25.97 -6.33 6.01
CA ALA A 169 25.40 -6.04 7.33
C ALA A 169 26.49 -5.97 8.41
N TYR A 170 26.32 -5.02 9.31
CA TYR A 170 26.98 -4.94 10.61
C TYR A 170 25.94 -5.31 11.66
N VAL A 171 26.19 -6.38 12.40
CA VAL A 171 25.21 -7.03 13.27
C VAL A 171 25.60 -6.82 14.71
N GLU A 172 24.80 -6.04 15.43
CA GLU A 172 25.06 -5.66 16.83
C GLU A 172 24.15 -6.42 17.81
N SER A 173 23.11 -7.05 17.29
CA SER A 173 22.06 -7.71 18.07
C SER A 173 21.59 -8.96 17.33
N LEU A 174 21.31 -10.04 18.07
CA LEU A 174 20.71 -11.24 17.49
C LEU A 174 19.27 -11.00 17.00
N ALA A 175 18.61 -9.96 17.50
CA ALA A 175 17.26 -9.57 17.07
C ALA A 175 17.27 -8.73 15.77
N GLN A 176 18.44 -8.27 15.31
CA GLN A 176 18.54 -7.44 14.11
C GLN A 176 18.22 -8.29 12.87
N PRO A 177 17.25 -7.89 12.03
CA PRO A 177 17.00 -8.58 10.78
C PRO A 177 18.16 -8.34 9.80
N VAL A 178 18.67 -9.40 9.18
CA VAL A 178 19.77 -9.32 8.20
C VAL A 178 19.30 -9.86 6.86
N PHE A 179 18.97 -8.94 5.95
CA PHE A 179 18.57 -9.26 4.58
C PHE A 179 19.77 -9.22 3.64
N LEU A 180 19.92 -10.26 2.84
CA LEU A 180 21.12 -10.46 2.03
C LEU A 180 20.92 -10.05 0.57
N MET A 181 19.90 -10.62 -0.08
CA MET A 181 19.58 -10.39 -1.49
C MET A 181 18.22 -11.02 -1.86
N PRO A 182 17.62 -10.63 -3.00
CA PRO A 182 16.51 -11.37 -3.61
C PRO A 182 16.84 -12.84 -3.92
N THR A 183 15.90 -13.76 -3.74
CA THR A 183 16.13 -15.20 -3.98
C THR A 183 16.30 -15.57 -5.46
N ASN A 184 15.92 -14.69 -6.38
CA ASN A 184 16.17 -14.86 -7.82
C ASN A 184 17.61 -14.47 -8.24
N THR A 185 18.51 -14.26 -7.28
CA THR A 185 19.93 -14.00 -7.53
C THR A 185 20.80 -15.05 -6.83
N ASN A 186 22.01 -15.27 -7.35
CA ASN A 186 23.02 -16.09 -6.70
C ASN A 186 23.96 -15.18 -5.92
N GLY A 187 24.42 -15.64 -4.76
CA GLY A 187 25.28 -14.85 -3.89
C GLY A 187 26.08 -15.70 -2.94
N THR A 188 27.25 -15.18 -2.57
CA THR A 188 28.14 -15.81 -1.61
C THR A 188 28.54 -14.79 -0.56
N PHE A 189 28.29 -15.13 0.70
CA PHE A 189 28.41 -14.24 1.84
C PHE A 189 29.41 -14.83 2.84
N GLN A 190 30.37 -14.03 3.27
CA GLN A 190 31.29 -14.37 4.36
C GLN A 190 30.76 -13.74 5.65
N ILE A 191 30.52 -14.58 6.66
CA ILE A 191 30.18 -14.16 8.02
C ILE A 191 31.49 -14.12 8.81
N ILE A 192 31.78 -13.00 9.45
CA ILE A 192 33.03 -12.78 10.19
C ILE A 192 32.70 -12.26 11.58
N THR A 193 33.34 -12.86 12.59
CA THR A 193 33.19 -12.51 13.99
C THR A 193 34.59 -12.33 14.61
N PRO A 194 34.93 -11.16 15.18
CA PRO A 194 36.20 -10.93 15.87
C PRO A 194 36.28 -11.73 17.18
N ASN A 195 37.45 -12.31 17.50
CA ASN A 195 37.70 -13.01 18.76
C ASN A 195 38.27 -12.11 19.87
N GLY A 196 38.47 -10.82 19.62
CA GLY A 196 39.04 -9.86 20.58
C GLY A 196 40.56 -9.94 20.76
N ASP A 197 41.21 -11.01 20.31
CA ASP A 197 42.68 -11.21 20.31
C ASP A 197 43.34 -10.84 18.98
N GLY A 198 42.60 -10.15 18.09
CA GLY A 198 43.04 -9.83 16.73
C GLY A 198 42.86 -10.96 15.71
N THR A 199 42.35 -12.12 16.11
CA THR A 199 41.96 -13.21 15.21
C THR A 199 40.46 -13.18 14.90
N TYR A 200 40.07 -13.91 13.87
CA TYR A 200 38.69 -13.95 13.39
C TYR A 200 38.17 -15.38 13.28
N ARG A 201 36.89 -15.53 13.60
CA ARG A 201 36.10 -16.73 13.31
C ARG A 201 35.06 -16.40 12.28
N GLY A 202 34.60 -17.41 11.56
CA GLY A 202 33.57 -17.19 10.57
C GLY A 202 33.35 -18.38 9.66
N CYS A 203 32.54 -18.14 8.64
CA CYS A 203 32.19 -19.13 7.66
C CYS A 203 31.61 -18.47 6.41
N GLN A 204 31.26 -19.28 5.41
CA GLN A 204 30.70 -18.82 4.15
C GLN A 204 29.33 -19.48 3.92
N LEU A 205 28.38 -18.69 3.42
CA LEU A 205 27.11 -19.15 2.87
C LEU A 205 27.07 -18.84 1.38
N THR A 206 26.67 -19.82 0.57
CA THR A 206 26.40 -19.68 -0.86
C THR A 206 24.95 -20.01 -1.11
N MET A 207 24.23 -19.06 -1.68
CA MET A 207 22.80 -19.10 -1.93
C MET A 207 22.55 -19.10 -3.43
N SER A 208 21.65 -19.97 -3.90
CA SER A 208 21.29 -20.08 -5.31
C SER A 208 19.82 -19.76 -5.58
N GLN A 209 19.55 -19.46 -6.86
CA GLN A 209 18.21 -19.25 -7.42
C GLN A 209 17.23 -20.42 -7.21
N SER A 210 17.73 -21.62 -6.98
CA SER A 210 16.92 -22.82 -6.70
C SER A 210 16.59 -22.96 -5.21
N ASN A 211 16.69 -21.87 -4.44
CA ASN A 211 16.53 -21.84 -2.99
C ASN A 211 17.45 -22.84 -2.25
N ASN A 212 18.60 -23.19 -2.85
CA ASN A 212 19.59 -24.03 -2.17
C ASN A 212 20.60 -23.15 -1.43
N VAL A 213 20.98 -23.60 -0.24
CA VAL A 213 22.06 -23.01 0.53
C VAL A 213 23.15 -24.06 0.75
N SER A 214 24.38 -23.64 0.59
CA SER A 214 25.59 -24.43 0.84
C SER A 214 26.67 -23.54 1.43
N GLY A 215 27.83 -24.09 1.75
CA GLY A 215 28.98 -23.31 2.21
C GLY A 215 29.74 -23.99 3.34
N SER A 216 30.61 -23.23 3.99
CA SER A 216 31.42 -23.72 5.11
C SER A 216 30.79 -23.48 6.47
N CYS A 217 29.64 -22.80 6.53
CA CYS A 217 28.95 -22.62 7.80
C CYS A 217 28.50 -23.99 8.35
N PRO A 218 28.76 -24.27 9.63
CA PRO A 218 28.36 -25.52 10.23
C PRO A 218 26.86 -25.53 10.46
N GLY A 219 26.21 -26.67 10.22
CA GLY A 219 24.79 -26.87 10.53
C GLY A 219 23.86 -25.87 9.84
N ILE A 220 24.12 -25.52 8.58
CA ILE A 220 23.23 -24.67 7.78
C ILE A 220 21.82 -25.26 7.82
N SER A 221 20.85 -24.47 8.26
CA SER A 221 19.46 -24.91 8.29
C SER A 221 18.89 -25.02 6.88
N THR A 222 17.96 -25.95 6.69
CA THR A 222 17.10 -25.93 5.50
C THR A 222 16.37 -24.58 5.44
N PRO A 223 16.38 -23.89 4.29
CA PRO A 223 15.66 -22.62 4.15
C PRO A 223 14.17 -22.76 4.48
N GLN A 224 13.61 -21.82 5.24
CA GLN A 224 12.20 -21.81 5.61
C GLN A 224 11.55 -20.48 5.21
N LEU A 225 10.45 -20.54 4.47
CA LEU A 225 9.72 -19.34 4.06
C LEU A 225 8.79 -18.88 5.19
N SER A 226 8.85 -17.59 5.53
CA SER A 226 7.90 -16.91 6.41
C SER A 226 7.60 -15.54 5.80
N GLY A 227 6.33 -15.23 5.50
CA GLY A 227 5.99 -14.10 4.63
C GLY A 227 6.67 -14.24 3.27
N ASN A 228 7.48 -13.25 2.89
CA ASN A 228 8.38 -13.32 1.72
C ASN A 228 9.87 -13.47 2.10
N GLU A 229 10.16 -13.87 3.34
CA GLU A 229 11.52 -14.05 3.85
C GLU A 229 11.90 -15.53 3.84
N LEU A 230 12.91 -15.87 3.04
CA LEU A 230 13.51 -17.19 3.03
C LEU A 230 14.61 -17.23 4.09
N ASN A 231 14.23 -17.72 5.26
CA ASN A 231 15.03 -17.73 6.47
C ASN A 231 16.09 -18.84 6.43
N VAL A 232 17.32 -18.48 6.74
CA VAL A 232 18.43 -19.42 6.93
C VAL A 232 19.21 -19.08 8.19
N SER A 233 19.74 -20.10 8.85
CA SER A 233 20.59 -19.99 10.02
C SER A 233 21.75 -20.98 9.91
N TYR A 234 22.67 -20.92 10.86
CA TYR A 234 23.79 -21.83 11.02
C TYR A 234 23.97 -22.19 12.50
N ALA A 235 24.90 -23.06 12.85
CA ALA A 235 25.23 -23.40 14.23
C ALA A 235 26.33 -22.47 14.79
N ALA A 236 26.05 -21.75 15.89
CA ALA A 236 26.99 -20.77 16.46
C ALA A 236 28.29 -21.39 17.01
N GLY A 237 28.16 -22.54 17.68
CA GLY A 237 29.20 -23.14 18.52
C GLY A 237 30.40 -23.76 17.79
N THR A 238 30.48 -23.63 16.47
CA THR A 238 31.42 -24.36 15.62
C THR A 238 32.08 -23.49 14.54
N LEU A 239 31.97 -22.16 14.63
CA LEU A 239 32.65 -21.26 13.70
C LEU A 239 34.18 -21.46 13.77
N SER A 240 34.75 -21.81 12.62
CA SER A 240 36.19 -22.07 12.48
C SER A 240 36.98 -20.77 12.44
N SER A 241 38.26 -20.84 12.81
CA SER A 241 39.18 -19.73 12.58
C SER A 241 39.32 -19.47 11.08
N ILE A 242 39.32 -18.20 10.69
CA ILE A 242 39.43 -17.77 9.29
C ILE A 242 40.43 -16.63 9.16
N THR A 243 40.95 -16.46 7.94
CA THR A 243 41.55 -15.21 7.49
C THR A 243 40.50 -14.47 6.66
N PRO A 244 39.95 -13.34 7.15
CA PRO A 244 38.99 -12.55 6.40
C PRO A 244 39.54 -12.07 5.06
N GLN A 245 38.70 -11.99 4.03
CA GLN A 245 39.09 -11.34 2.78
C GLN A 245 39.24 -9.82 2.94
N VAL A 246 38.46 -9.23 3.84
CA VAL A 246 38.53 -7.83 4.25
C VAL A 246 38.63 -7.81 5.77
N THR A 247 39.55 -7.01 6.31
CA THR A 247 39.63 -6.81 7.76
C THR A 247 38.35 -6.09 8.21
N PRO A 248 37.51 -6.73 9.06
CA PRO A 248 36.27 -6.14 9.50
C PRO A 248 36.54 -4.86 10.28
N THR A 249 35.85 -3.79 9.91
CA THR A 249 35.88 -2.53 10.64
C THR A 249 34.43 -2.09 10.88
N PRO A 250 34.08 -1.61 12.08
CA PRO A 250 32.76 -1.04 12.33
C PRO A 250 32.45 0.03 11.28
N PRO A 251 31.27 0.02 10.66
CA PRO A 251 30.90 1.06 9.71
C PRO A 251 30.83 2.42 10.41
N THR A 252 31.17 3.47 9.67
CA THR A 252 30.85 4.84 10.08
C THR A 252 29.51 5.20 9.48
N TYR A 253 28.51 5.42 10.32
CA TYR A 253 27.20 5.86 9.87
C TYR A 253 27.20 7.39 9.68
N PRO A 254 26.57 7.90 8.60
CA PRO A 254 26.31 9.33 8.50
C PRO A 254 25.34 9.76 9.62
N PRO A 255 25.30 11.06 9.98
CA PRO A 255 24.30 11.57 10.90
C PRO A 255 22.89 11.19 10.44
N ARG A 256 22.09 10.66 11.36
CA ARG A 256 20.69 10.29 11.08
C ARG A 256 19.89 11.55 10.75
N GLN A 257 19.18 11.53 9.63
CA GLN A 257 18.42 12.69 9.18
C GLN A 257 17.21 12.32 8.33
N ILE A 258 16.27 13.26 8.27
CA ILE A 258 15.22 13.31 7.24
C ILE A 258 15.54 14.51 6.35
N VAL A 259 15.82 14.25 5.07
CA VAL A 259 16.08 15.28 4.07
C VAL A 259 14.76 15.66 3.42
N PHE A 260 14.31 16.90 3.64
CA PHE A 260 13.16 17.46 2.95
C PHE A 260 13.64 18.13 1.67
N MET A 261 13.32 17.54 0.51
CA MET A 261 13.68 18.08 -0.81
C MET A 261 12.49 18.82 -1.40
N ASN A 262 12.63 20.12 -1.63
CA ASN A 262 11.59 20.94 -2.24
C ASN A 262 11.88 21.17 -3.73
N ASN A 263 11.21 20.40 -4.59
CA ASN A 263 11.34 20.52 -6.05
C ASN A 263 10.43 21.59 -6.66
N LEU A 264 9.81 22.42 -5.83
CA LEU A 264 9.01 23.57 -6.27
C LEU A 264 9.89 24.80 -6.41
N THR A 265 9.42 25.80 -7.15
CA THR A 265 10.11 27.10 -7.26
C THR A 265 9.92 27.95 -5.99
N LEU A 266 8.82 27.76 -5.28
CA LEU A 266 8.47 28.50 -4.07
C LEU A 266 8.90 27.75 -2.80
N PRO A 267 9.22 28.47 -1.71
CA PRO A 267 9.52 27.85 -0.43
C PRO A 267 8.28 27.17 0.16
N VAL A 268 8.49 26.10 0.92
CA VAL A 268 7.45 25.41 1.70
C VAL A 268 7.79 25.43 3.18
N THR A 269 6.79 25.52 4.03
CA THR A 269 6.96 25.41 5.48
C THR A 269 6.58 24.01 5.92
N ILE A 270 7.46 23.35 6.67
CA ILE A 270 7.20 22.08 7.34
C ILE A 270 6.87 22.37 8.80
N LYS A 271 5.71 21.91 9.26
CA LYS A 271 5.30 21.95 10.67
C LYS A 271 5.64 20.60 11.29
N VAL A 272 6.25 20.62 12.48
CA VAL A 272 6.58 19.42 13.25
C VAL A 272 5.75 19.41 14.52
N THR A 273 4.99 18.34 14.70
CA THR A 273 4.15 18.09 15.88
C THR A 273 4.43 16.70 16.46
N GLY A 274 3.81 16.38 17.60
CA GLY A 274 4.01 15.08 18.24
C GLY A 274 5.31 15.00 19.04
N GLY A 275 5.42 14.01 19.94
CA GLY A 275 6.61 13.84 20.81
C GLY A 275 7.01 15.08 21.64
N GLY A 276 6.05 15.95 21.98
CA GLY A 276 6.28 17.22 22.67
C GLY A 276 6.74 18.38 21.78
N GLN A 277 6.88 18.18 20.47
CA GLN A 277 7.22 19.23 19.52
C GLN A 277 5.99 20.03 19.08
N ASN A 278 6.22 21.32 18.84
CA ASN A 278 5.29 22.21 18.14
C ASN A 278 6.09 23.36 17.53
N ASN A 279 6.80 23.06 16.44
CA ASN A 279 7.67 24.01 15.76
C ASN A 279 7.50 23.93 14.23
N SER A 280 8.24 24.75 13.50
CA SER A 280 8.28 24.70 12.04
C SER A 280 9.62 25.16 11.48
N PHE A 281 9.91 24.75 10.24
CA PHE A 281 11.05 25.22 9.48
C PHE A 281 10.66 25.38 8.00
N THR A 282 11.43 26.19 7.26
CA THR A 282 11.19 26.46 5.84
C THR A 282 12.22 25.76 4.97
N VAL A 283 11.74 25.12 3.91
CA VAL A 283 12.57 24.55 2.83
C VAL A 283 12.43 25.45 1.61
N ASN A 284 13.51 26.14 1.25
CA ASN A 284 13.52 27.02 0.08
C ASN A 284 13.19 26.24 -1.21
N GLY A 285 12.64 26.93 -2.21
CA GLY A 285 12.38 26.34 -3.52
C GLY A 285 13.67 25.88 -4.19
N GLN A 286 13.62 24.74 -4.89
CA GLN A 286 14.78 24.09 -5.53
C GLN A 286 15.94 23.84 -4.56
N SER A 287 15.62 23.51 -3.30
CA SER A 287 16.60 23.31 -2.23
C SER A 287 16.20 22.13 -1.34
N ASN A 288 17.11 21.71 -0.47
CA ASN A 288 16.84 20.77 0.59
C ASN A 288 17.00 21.40 1.98
N TYR A 289 16.42 20.74 2.98
CA TYR A 289 16.65 20.98 4.39
C TYR A 289 16.89 19.64 5.09
N ASN A 290 17.97 19.54 5.84
CA ASN A 290 18.31 18.31 6.57
C ASN A 290 17.84 18.44 8.02
N TYR A 291 16.75 17.75 8.35
CA TYR A 291 16.31 17.64 9.73
C TYR A 291 17.14 16.57 10.44
N SER A 292 17.97 16.98 11.39
CA SER A 292 18.82 16.06 12.16
C SER A 292 17.99 15.30 13.20
N ILE A 293 18.13 13.97 13.20
CA ILE A 293 17.57 13.10 14.23
C ILE A 293 18.62 12.98 15.35
N PRO A 294 18.32 13.42 16.59
CA PRO A 294 19.26 13.35 17.69
C PRO A 294 19.61 11.90 18.06
N ASP A 295 20.76 11.66 18.68
CA ASP A 295 21.21 10.32 19.10
C ASP A 295 20.25 9.65 20.09
N ALA A 296 19.55 10.45 20.89
CA ALA A 296 18.50 10.00 21.81
C ALA A 296 17.24 9.47 21.09
N GLY A 297 17.11 9.68 19.78
CA GLY A 297 15.94 9.31 19.00
C GLY A 297 14.82 10.34 19.02
N ILE A 298 13.73 10.04 18.31
CA ILE A 298 12.48 10.80 18.28
C ILE A 298 11.31 9.81 18.40
N SER A 299 10.22 10.19 19.05
CA SER A 299 9.08 9.30 19.24
C SER A 299 7.79 9.99 18.85
N SER A 300 7.08 9.42 17.88
CA SER A 300 5.81 9.91 17.33
C SER A 300 5.91 11.37 16.86
N TYR A 301 6.91 11.68 16.02
CA TYR A 301 7.04 12.99 15.40
C TYR A 301 6.30 12.98 14.07
N ASN A 302 5.50 14.02 13.85
CA ASN A 302 4.70 14.19 12.65
C ASN A 302 5.20 15.42 11.89
N PHE A 303 5.60 15.21 10.64
CA PHE A 303 6.06 16.25 9.73
C PHE A 303 5.01 16.47 8.66
N GLN A 304 4.49 17.69 8.57
CA GLN A 304 3.47 18.04 7.59
C GLN A 304 3.87 19.29 6.82
N ILE A 305 3.64 19.30 5.51
CA ILE A 305 3.68 20.55 4.76
C ILE A 305 2.52 21.40 5.29
N ALA A 306 2.87 22.56 5.84
CA ALA A 306 1.91 23.49 6.40
C ALA A 306 0.84 23.79 5.34
N SER A 307 -0.41 23.43 5.65
CA SER A 307 -1.52 23.81 4.82
C SER A 307 -1.69 25.33 4.91
N ILE A 308 -1.91 25.98 3.77
CA ILE A 308 -2.10 27.43 3.67
C ILE A 308 -3.35 27.88 4.44
N ASN A 309 -4.25 26.94 4.74
CA ASN A 309 -5.48 27.18 5.48
C ASN A 309 -5.69 26.10 6.55
N THR A 310 -5.45 26.44 7.81
CA THR A 310 -6.46 26.16 8.84
C THR A 310 -7.58 27.16 8.59
N ARG A 311 -8.51 26.84 7.69
CA ARG A 311 -9.51 27.81 7.25
C ARG A 311 -10.45 28.11 8.42
N ASN A 312 -10.42 29.34 8.93
CA ASN A 312 -11.55 29.91 9.66
C ASN A 312 -12.67 30.17 8.63
N VAL A 313 -13.46 29.14 8.32
CA VAL A 313 -14.75 29.33 7.63
C VAL A 313 -15.80 29.69 8.69
N SER A 314 -16.67 30.64 8.33
CA SER A 314 -17.60 31.38 9.19
C SER A 314 -18.72 30.57 9.86
N ASP A 315 -18.76 29.26 9.65
CA ASP A 315 -19.72 28.29 10.22
C ASP A 315 -19.09 27.31 11.23
N GLY A 316 -17.77 27.42 11.46
CA GLY A 316 -17.11 26.77 12.58
C GLY A 316 -16.68 25.33 12.31
N THR A 317 -15.35 25.16 12.28
CA THR A 317 -14.58 23.92 12.54
C THR A 317 -14.49 22.95 11.37
N TYR A 318 -13.39 22.87 10.60
CA TYR A 318 -13.03 21.62 9.88
C TYR A 318 -11.58 21.22 10.20
N GLY A 319 -11.38 19.97 10.67
CA GLY A 319 -10.09 19.41 11.13
C GLY A 319 -9.03 19.34 10.02
N GLU A 320 -7.74 19.49 10.39
CA GLU A 320 -6.62 19.64 9.45
C GLU A 320 -6.61 18.57 8.33
N TYR A 321 -6.38 18.99 7.08
CA TYR A 321 -6.02 18.11 5.97
C TYR A 321 -4.52 18.27 5.68
N ALA A 322 -3.78 17.17 5.75
CA ALA A 322 -2.36 17.17 5.43
C ALA A 322 -1.89 15.74 5.19
N THR A 323 -0.96 15.59 4.25
CA THR A 323 -0.13 14.39 4.20
C THR A 323 0.91 14.51 5.32
N LEU A 324 0.98 13.49 6.17
CA LEU A 324 1.88 13.44 7.33
C LEU A 324 2.99 12.42 7.07
N LEU A 325 4.25 12.79 7.26
CA LEU A 325 5.30 11.82 7.54
C LEU A 325 5.33 11.59 9.05
N GLU A 326 5.01 10.39 9.48
CA GLU A 326 5.05 10.00 10.89
C GLU A 326 6.33 9.17 11.10
N ALA A 327 7.12 9.53 12.11
CA ALA A 327 8.42 8.93 12.33
C ALA A 327 8.72 8.73 13.83
N THR A 328 9.19 7.52 14.13
CA THR A 328 9.77 7.15 15.41
C THR A 328 11.15 6.56 15.17
N TYR A 329 12.19 7.20 15.69
CA TYR A 329 13.54 6.66 15.71
C TYR A 329 13.94 6.31 17.15
N PRO A 330 14.40 5.08 17.41
CA PRO A 330 14.91 4.74 18.72
C PRO A 330 16.24 5.45 18.99
N ALA A 331 16.70 5.43 20.25
CA ALA A 331 18.04 5.90 20.56
C ALA A 331 19.09 5.03 19.85
N LEU A 332 20.25 5.59 19.51
CA LEU A 332 21.32 4.82 18.87
C LEU A 332 21.77 3.60 19.69
N THR A 333 21.66 3.72 21.02
CA THR A 333 21.96 2.68 22.01
C THR A 333 20.93 1.55 22.05
N ASP A 334 19.72 1.76 21.52
CA ASP A 334 18.64 0.78 21.54
C ASP A 334 18.77 -0.18 20.35
N ILE A 335 19.85 -0.97 20.35
CA ILE A 335 20.25 -1.86 19.25
C ILE A 335 19.26 -2.99 18.93
N HIS A 336 18.20 -3.13 19.72
CA HIS A 336 17.11 -4.09 19.50
C HIS A 336 15.91 -3.49 18.78
N ASN A 337 15.85 -2.17 18.63
CA ASN A 337 14.73 -1.45 18.06
C ASN A 337 15.04 -0.95 16.65
N GLN A 338 14.01 -0.87 15.83
CA GLN A 338 14.05 -0.32 14.48
C GLN A 338 13.39 1.07 14.46
N ALA A 339 13.73 1.89 13.47
CA ALA A 339 12.95 3.08 13.19
C ALA A 339 11.60 2.65 12.59
N ASN A 340 10.52 3.30 12.99
CA ASN A 340 9.17 3.08 12.47
C ASN A 340 8.74 4.35 11.72
N ILE A 341 8.28 4.18 10.48
CA ILE A 341 8.11 5.24 9.49
C ILE A 341 6.88 4.95 8.66
N ASP A 342 6.00 5.94 8.53
CA ASP A 342 4.87 5.86 7.63
C ASP A 342 4.52 7.22 7.02
N ILE A 343 3.74 7.18 5.93
CA ILE A 343 3.10 8.38 5.40
C ILE A 343 1.60 8.21 5.54
N SER A 344 0.95 9.21 6.14
CA SER A 344 -0.45 9.18 6.48
C SER A 344 -1.27 10.24 5.78
N MET A 345 -2.35 9.77 5.17
CA MET A 345 -3.46 10.51 4.59
C MET A 345 -4.75 10.28 5.39
N VAL A 346 -4.66 9.74 6.61
CA VAL A 346 -5.80 9.55 7.52
C VAL A 346 -6.52 10.86 7.78
N ASN A 347 -5.78 11.97 7.81
CA ASN A 347 -6.32 13.31 8.02
C ASN A 347 -6.71 14.01 6.71
N GLY A 348 -6.31 13.47 5.56
CA GLY A 348 -6.45 14.11 4.26
C GLY A 348 -5.12 14.16 3.50
N TYR A 349 -5.07 14.94 2.43
CA TYR A 349 -3.82 15.20 1.71
C TYR A 349 -3.77 16.60 1.13
N ASN A 350 -2.56 17.10 0.92
CA ASN A 350 -2.33 18.40 0.30
C ASN A 350 -1.12 18.43 -0.64
N THR A 351 -0.29 17.39 -0.65
CA THR A 351 0.97 17.38 -1.38
C THR A 351 1.16 16.10 -2.19
N ARG A 352 1.84 16.24 -3.32
CA ARG A 352 2.44 15.09 -4.00
C ARG A 352 3.83 14.87 -3.43
N TYR A 353 4.20 13.62 -3.22
CA TYR A 353 5.46 13.30 -2.57
C TYR A 353 6.05 11.97 -3.05
N LYS A 354 7.33 11.78 -2.74
CA LYS A 354 7.97 10.47 -2.60
C LYS A 354 8.72 10.40 -1.26
N LEU A 355 8.70 9.22 -0.64
CA LEU A 355 9.49 8.89 0.53
C LEU A 355 10.40 7.71 0.18
N TYR A 356 11.70 7.85 0.40
CA TYR A 356 12.67 6.77 0.17
C TYR A 356 13.88 6.90 1.09
N PRO A 357 14.63 5.82 1.34
CA PRO A 357 15.88 5.93 2.09
C PRO A 357 16.95 6.65 1.26
N GLN A 358 17.74 7.51 1.89
CA GLN A 358 18.80 8.27 1.24
C GLN A 358 19.86 7.37 0.59
N ALA A 359 20.14 6.23 1.23
CA ALA A 359 20.90 5.14 0.63
C ALA A 359 20.00 3.91 0.57
N GLY A 360 19.88 3.29 -0.61
CA GLY A 360 18.93 2.20 -0.82
C GLY A 360 19.14 1.04 0.17
N THR A 361 18.05 0.63 0.83
CA THR A 361 18.08 -0.35 1.92
C THR A 361 16.77 -1.12 2.01
N TYR A 362 16.71 -2.11 2.90
CA TYR A 362 15.54 -2.93 3.15
C TYR A 362 14.69 -2.35 4.27
N PHE A 363 13.37 -2.25 4.05
CA PHE A 363 12.40 -2.03 5.12
C PHE A 363 11.56 -3.28 5.30
N THR A 364 11.14 -3.54 6.54
CA THR A 364 10.15 -4.55 6.88
C THR A 364 8.78 -3.93 7.07
N TYR A 365 7.72 -4.69 6.84
CA TYR A 365 6.32 -4.30 7.00
C TYR A 365 5.47 -5.55 7.30
N ASP A 366 4.23 -5.38 7.74
CA ASP A 366 3.33 -6.51 7.99
C ASP A 366 2.86 -7.14 6.66
N PHE A 367 2.97 -8.46 6.53
CA PHE A 367 2.73 -9.16 5.26
C PHE A 367 1.27 -9.07 4.80
N ALA A 368 0.32 -9.03 5.72
CA ALA A 368 -1.10 -8.93 5.43
C ALA A 368 -1.86 -8.25 6.59
N LEU A 369 -3.04 -7.71 6.28
CA LEU A 369 -3.91 -7.09 7.28
C LEU A 369 -4.24 -8.07 8.42
N GLY A 370 -3.87 -7.71 9.65
CA GLY A 370 -4.11 -8.51 10.85
C GLY A 370 -3.19 -9.74 10.97
N ASP A 371 -2.18 -9.87 10.12
CA ASP A 371 -1.10 -10.85 10.22
C ASP A 371 0.15 -10.17 10.75
N THR A 372 0.73 -10.70 11.83
CA THR A 372 1.99 -10.20 12.41
C THR A 372 3.22 -10.78 11.71
N THR A 373 3.04 -11.61 10.68
CA THR A 373 4.13 -12.13 9.87
C THR A 373 4.78 -10.96 9.13
N GLN A 374 6.07 -10.74 9.36
CA GLN A 374 6.80 -9.69 8.67
C GLN A 374 7.14 -10.07 7.24
N ALA A 375 7.25 -9.04 6.42
CA ALA A 375 7.72 -9.11 5.06
C ALA A 375 8.71 -7.98 4.79
N VAL A 376 9.48 -8.09 3.71
CA VAL A 376 10.58 -7.18 3.40
C VAL A 376 10.57 -6.72 1.96
N SER A 377 11.01 -5.50 1.71
CA SER A 377 11.22 -4.94 0.37
C SER A 377 12.43 -4.03 0.37
N TYR A 378 13.15 -4.01 -0.76
CA TYR A 378 14.23 -3.06 -1.00
C TYR A 378 13.67 -1.77 -1.58
N PHE A 379 14.09 -0.63 -1.02
CA PHE A 379 13.66 0.69 -1.45
C PHE A 379 14.88 1.58 -1.73
N ASP A 380 14.71 2.46 -2.71
CA ASP A 380 15.66 3.50 -3.09
C ASP A 380 14.91 4.66 -3.78
N GLU A 381 15.63 5.60 -4.39
CA GLU A 381 15.02 6.73 -5.10
C GLU A 381 14.08 6.31 -6.26
N GLN A 382 14.40 5.21 -6.95
CA GLN A 382 13.62 4.71 -8.09
C GLN A 382 12.42 3.87 -7.63
N ILE A 383 12.58 3.17 -6.51
CA ILE A 383 11.55 2.35 -5.86
C ILE A 383 11.28 2.98 -4.49
N PRO A 384 10.47 4.05 -4.42
CA PRO A 384 10.20 4.71 -3.15
C PRO A 384 9.38 3.82 -2.23
N ALA A 385 9.61 3.97 -0.92
CA ALA A 385 8.83 3.28 0.11
C ALA A 385 7.37 3.73 0.12
N SER A 386 7.12 5.02 -0.16
CA SER A 386 5.77 5.58 -0.27
C SER A 386 5.73 6.70 -1.32
N THR A 387 4.62 6.86 -2.03
CA THR A 387 4.43 7.97 -2.97
C THR A 387 2.96 8.29 -3.16
N LEU A 388 2.61 9.57 -3.24
CA LEU A 388 1.34 10.03 -3.81
C LEU A 388 1.69 10.95 -4.97
N ASN A 389 1.69 10.40 -6.18
CA ASN A 389 2.01 11.17 -7.39
C ASN A 389 1.27 10.60 -8.60
N PRO A 390 -0.06 10.79 -8.67
CA PRO A 390 -0.84 10.29 -9.79
C PRO A 390 -0.37 10.89 -11.11
N SER A 391 -0.10 10.02 -12.09
CA SER A 391 0.45 10.39 -13.41
C SER A 391 -0.58 11.04 -14.34
N ASN A 392 -1.86 10.70 -14.18
CA ASN A 392 -2.91 11.06 -15.14
C ASN A 392 -3.93 12.07 -14.60
N ILE A 393 -3.91 12.38 -13.30
CA ILE A 393 -4.86 13.29 -12.67
C ILE A 393 -4.16 14.22 -11.67
N SER A 394 -4.66 15.46 -11.52
CA SER A 394 -4.23 16.37 -10.46
C SER A 394 -4.71 15.90 -9.08
N LEU A 395 -4.11 16.42 -8.00
CA LEU A 395 -4.62 16.18 -6.65
C LEU A 395 -6.06 16.71 -6.48
N GLU A 396 -6.40 17.80 -7.16
CA GLU A 396 -7.76 18.33 -7.17
C GLU A 396 -8.73 17.38 -7.84
N GLN A 397 -8.37 16.83 -9.00
CA GLN A 397 -9.18 15.84 -9.70
C GLN A 397 -9.36 14.56 -8.88
N LEU A 398 -8.30 14.08 -8.21
CA LEU A 398 -8.40 12.98 -7.26
C LEU A 398 -9.42 13.30 -6.15
N CYS A 399 -9.40 14.53 -5.62
CA CYS A 399 -10.35 14.93 -4.57
C CYS A 399 -11.78 15.04 -5.08
N GLN A 400 -11.98 15.48 -6.32
CA GLN A 400 -13.29 15.51 -6.97
C GLN A 400 -13.87 14.10 -7.17
N THR A 401 -13.03 13.12 -7.53
CA THR A 401 -13.43 11.70 -7.61
C THR A 401 -13.82 11.16 -6.23
N ILE A 402 -13.07 11.51 -5.19
CA ILE A 402 -13.40 11.17 -3.80
C ILE A 402 -14.74 11.80 -3.39
N ASP A 403 -14.93 13.10 -3.62
CA ASP A 403 -16.15 13.82 -3.23
C ASP A 403 -17.40 13.21 -3.88
N SER A 404 -17.36 12.98 -5.20
CA SER A 404 -18.46 12.37 -5.93
C SER A 404 -18.72 10.91 -5.51
N GLY A 405 -17.66 10.11 -5.32
CA GLY A 405 -17.78 8.73 -4.85
C GLY A 405 -18.36 8.62 -3.45
N MET A 406 -17.91 9.46 -2.51
CA MET A 406 -18.44 9.50 -1.15
C MET A 406 -19.92 9.87 -1.12
N LYS A 407 -20.34 10.88 -1.90
CA LYS A 407 -21.76 11.28 -2.02
C LYS A 407 -22.63 10.18 -2.61
N ALA A 408 -22.12 9.46 -3.62
CA ALA A 408 -22.82 8.33 -4.22
C ALA A 408 -22.97 7.15 -3.25
N GLN A 409 -21.93 6.85 -2.47
CA GLN A 409 -21.94 5.75 -1.49
C GLN A 409 -22.75 6.09 -0.23
N GLN A 410 -22.78 7.36 0.16
CA GLN A 410 -23.34 7.81 1.43
C GLN A 410 -24.13 9.12 1.26
N PRO A 411 -25.46 9.04 1.08
CA PRO A 411 -26.31 10.21 0.85
C PRO A 411 -26.21 11.29 1.94
N GLN A 412 -25.82 10.94 3.17
CA GLN A 412 -25.62 11.89 4.26
C GLN A 412 -24.51 12.92 3.98
N PHE A 413 -23.53 12.60 3.12
CA PHE A 413 -22.47 13.53 2.72
C PHE A 413 -22.85 14.42 1.52
N ASN A 414 -24.07 14.33 0.97
CA ASN A 414 -24.49 15.09 -0.23
C ASN A 414 -24.33 16.62 -0.10
N SER A 415 -24.48 17.17 1.11
CA SER A 415 -24.31 18.60 1.40
C SER A 415 -22.89 18.99 1.82
N THR A 416 -22.00 18.03 2.06
CA THR A 416 -20.63 18.29 2.51
C THR A 416 -19.67 18.30 1.32
N ASN A 417 -18.57 19.04 1.42
CA ASN A 417 -17.53 19.07 0.40
C ASN A 417 -16.21 18.60 0.99
N PHE A 418 -15.56 17.66 0.31
CA PHE A 418 -14.24 17.14 0.69
C PHE A 418 -13.10 18.02 0.20
N ILE A 419 -13.36 18.90 -0.76
CA ILE A 419 -12.35 19.76 -1.39
C ILE A 419 -12.09 20.98 -0.49
N ALA A 420 -10.84 21.13 -0.04
CA ALA A 420 -10.34 22.34 0.57
C ALA A 420 -9.83 23.31 -0.50
N THR A 421 -10.21 24.59 -0.39
CA THR A 421 -9.74 25.66 -1.29
C THR A 421 -8.99 26.76 -0.54
N SER A 422 -8.19 27.58 -1.23
CA SER A 422 -7.54 28.81 -0.76
C SER A 422 -7.66 29.88 -1.83
N SER A 423 -8.28 31.03 -1.53
CA SER A 423 -8.45 32.12 -2.52
C SER A 423 -8.93 31.62 -3.90
N SER A 424 -9.95 30.74 -3.91
CA SER A 424 -10.51 30.07 -5.09
C SER A 424 -9.62 29.04 -5.81
N SER A 425 -8.46 28.69 -5.26
CA SER A 425 -7.57 27.63 -5.75
C SER A 425 -7.65 26.38 -4.89
N PHE A 426 -7.34 25.19 -5.43
CA PHE A 426 -7.26 23.96 -4.65
C PHE A 426 -6.17 24.03 -3.57
N ALA A 427 -6.53 23.69 -2.34
CA ALA A 427 -5.62 23.66 -1.21
C ALA A 427 -5.42 22.24 -0.66
N GLY A 428 -6.33 21.30 -0.88
CA GLY A 428 -6.17 19.92 -0.43
C GLY A 428 -7.50 19.18 -0.36
N CYS A 429 -7.47 17.99 0.21
CA CYS A 429 -8.63 17.12 0.35
C CYS A 429 -8.74 16.63 1.78
N TYR A 430 -9.91 16.79 2.39
CA TYR A 430 -10.21 16.22 3.69
C TYR A 430 -10.47 14.72 3.59
N SER A 431 -10.14 13.98 4.65
CA SER A 431 -10.58 12.58 4.78
C SER A 431 -12.05 12.50 5.25
N PRO A 432 -12.73 11.35 5.04
CA PRO A 432 -14.06 11.11 5.57
C PRO A 432 -14.15 11.23 7.08
N GLY A 433 -13.14 10.78 7.82
CA GLY A 433 -13.07 10.95 9.27
C GLY A 433 -13.05 12.43 9.67
N SER A 434 -12.19 13.24 9.01
CA SER A 434 -12.12 14.68 9.24
C SER A 434 -13.45 15.38 8.91
N VAL A 435 -14.07 15.09 7.77
CA VAL A 435 -15.37 15.67 7.39
C VAL A 435 -16.48 15.24 8.36
N ALA A 436 -16.54 13.95 8.71
CA ALA A 436 -17.59 13.41 9.56
C ALA A 436 -17.52 13.94 11.00
N SER A 437 -16.30 14.10 11.53
CA SER A 437 -16.08 14.64 12.88
C SER A 437 -16.73 16.01 13.07
N VAL A 438 -16.78 16.78 11.99
CA VAL A 438 -17.29 18.14 11.94
C VAL A 438 -18.77 18.14 11.63
N ALA A 439 -19.14 17.57 10.47
CA ALA A 439 -20.47 17.71 9.91
C ALA A 439 -21.53 17.02 10.78
N PHE A 440 -21.12 15.97 11.50
CA PHE A 440 -22.01 15.15 12.32
C PHE A 440 -21.62 15.13 13.80
N GLY A 441 -20.43 15.62 14.15
CA GLY A 441 -19.90 15.63 15.52
C GLY A 441 -19.13 14.36 15.90
N PRO A 442 -18.23 14.46 16.90
CA PRO A 442 -17.30 13.39 17.29
C PRO A 442 -17.96 12.20 18.01
N THR A 443 -19.23 12.31 18.39
CA THR A 443 -20.00 11.21 19.00
C THR A 443 -20.93 10.53 18.01
N SER A 444 -21.04 11.02 16.77
CA SER A 444 -21.93 10.44 15.77
C SER A 444 -21.46 9.08 15.29
N ASN A 445 -22.40 8.19 14.99
CA ASN A 445 -22.07 6.88 14.44
C ASN A 445 -21.34 6.98 13.08
N ILE A 446 -21.64 8.01 12.28
CA ILE A 446 -20.95 8.27 11.00
C ILE A 446 -19.47 8.59 11.27
N PHE A 447 -19.16 9.51 12.18
CA PHE A 447 -17.78 9.77 12.55
C PHE A 447 -17.10 8.53 13.12
N GLN A 448 -17.75 7.77 13.99
CA GLN A 448 -17.15 6.56 14.56
C GLN A 448 -16.79 5.52 13.48
N GLN A 449 -17.65 5.36 12.48
CA GLN A 449 -17.44 4.43 11.35
C GLN A 449 -16.31 4.86 10.39
N TYR A 450 -16.23 6.15 10.07
CA TYR A 450 -15.25 6.68 9.11
C TYR A 450 -13.93 7.14 9.76
N GLY A 451 -13.98 7.49 11.05
CA GLY A 451 -12.82 7.79 11.87
C GLY A 451 -12.25 6.57 12.60
N CYS A 452 -12.89 5.40 12.48
CA CYS A 452 -12.46 4.15 13.12
C CYS A 452 -12.27 4.26 14.65
N VAL A 453 -13.22 4.88 15.35
CA VAL A 453 -13.17 5.09 16.80
C VAL A 453 -14.36 4.47 17.52
N GLY A 454 -14.31 4.42 18.85
CA GLY A 454 -15.39 3.86 19.67
C GLY A 454 -15.60 2.38 19.38
N ALA A 455 -16.81 1.99 18.98
CA ALA A 455 -17.12 0.59 18.64
C ALA A 455 -16.46 0.08 17.34
N TYR A 456 -15.83 0.98 16.58
CA TYR A 456 -15.16 0.69 15.31
C TYR A 456 -13.63 0.80 15.43
N ASN A 457 -13.09 0.69 16.64
CA ASN A 457 -11.69 0.92 16.97
C ASN A 457 -10.78 -0.31 16.78
N THR A 458 -11.12 -1.19 15.86
CA THR A 458 -10.25 -2.32 15.48
C THR A 458 -10.31 -2.54 13.97
N PRO A 459 -9.28 -3.16 13.36
CA PRO A 459 -9.31 -3.50 11.94
C PRO A 459 -10.56 -4.30 11.55
N ALA A 460 -10.98 -5.25 12.39
CA ALA A 460 -12.15 -6.10 12.15
C ALA A 460 -13.49 -5.33 12.20
N THR A 461 -13.53 -4.22 12.92
CA THR A 461 -14.77 -3.43 13.08
C THR A 461 -14.80 -2.21 12.17
N CYS A 462 -13.67 -1.60 11.79
CA CYS A 462 -13.64 -0.44 10.89
C CYS A 462 -13.85 -0.79 9.40
N THR A 463 -14.91 -1.54 9.10
CA THR A 463 -15.18 -2.01 7.73
C THR A 463 -15.73 -0.91 6.84
N ILE A 464 -16.51 0.04 7.38
CA ILE A 464 -17.13 1.11 6.58
C ILE A 464 -16.08 2.15 6.16
N GLY A 465 -15.23 2.61 7.09
CA GLY A 465 -14.11 3.50 6.76
C GLY A 465 -13.15 2.88 5.75
N ALA A 466 -12.73 1.63 5.98
CA ALA A 466 -11.82 0.90 5.11
C ALA A 466 -12.36 0.70 3.68
N ASN A 467 -13.68 0.53 3.50
CA ASN A 467 -14.30 0.31 2.19
C ASN A 467 -14.85 1.60 1.55
N SER A 468 -14.46 2.77 2.07
CA SER A 468 -14.91 4.06 1.54
C SER A 468 -14.29 4.39 0.17
N SER A 469 -15.00 5.20 -0.62
CA SER A 469 -14.46 5.76 -1.88
C SER A 469 -13.16 6.53 -1.66
N TYR A 470 -12.97 7.12 -0.49
CA TYR A 470 -11.70 7.77 -0.14
C TYR A 470 -10.55 6.77 -0.18
N VAL A 471 -10.64 5.69 0.60
CA VAL A 471 -9.58 4.69 0.73
C VAL A 471 -9.27 4.06 -0.62
N SER A 472 -10.28 3.65 -1.38
CA SER A 472 -10.06 3.02 -2.70
C SER A 472 -9.40 3.97 -3.71
N ASN A 473 -9.76 5.26 -3.72
CA ASN A 473 -9.14 6.23 -4.60
C ASN A 473 -7.73 6.61 -4.18
N ILE A 474 -7.46 6.71 -2.87
CA ILE A 474 -6.09 6.92 -2.37
C ILE A 474 -5.24 5.71 -2.74
N HIS A 475 -5.64 4.48 -2.43
CA HIS A 475 -4.85 3.28 -2.75
C HIS A 475 -4.63 3.06 -4.25
N ALA A 476 -5.54 3.53 -5.09
CA ALA A 476 -5.37 3.48 -6.55
C ALA A 476 -4.33 4.50 -7.08
N ASN A 477 -4.01 5.56 -6.33
CA ASN A 477 -3.18 6.68 -6.79
C ASN A 477 -1.95 6.95 -5.90
N ALA A 478 -1.95 6.39 -4.70
CA ALA A 478 -0.85 6.36 -3.76
C ALA A 478 -0.29 4.95 -3.70
N PHE A 479 1.02 4.87 -3.60
CA PHE A 479 1.70 3.66 -3.18
C PHE A 479 1.99 3.78 -1.69
N ARG A 480 1.44 2.84 -0.92
CA ARG A 480 1.87 2.53 0.44
C ARG A 480 1.84 3.72 1.39
N GLY A 481 0.66 4.29 1.55
CA GLY A 481 0.38 5.38 2.47
C GLY A 481 -0.94 5.12 3.18
N TYR A 482 -1.01 5.43 4.47
CA TYR A 482 -2.21 5.19 5.28
C TYR A 482 -3.36 6.04 4.75
N ALA A 483 -4.42 5.41 4.25
CA ALA A 483 -5.65 6.11 3.88
C ALA A 483 -6.68 6.13 5.03
N TYR A 484 -6.51 5.26 6.03
CA TYR A 484 -7.36 5.13 7.21
C TYR A 484 -6.58 4.54 8.40
N PRO A 485 -7.06 4.63 9.65
CA PRO A 485 -6.27 4.30 10.85
C PRO A 485 -5.73 2.86 11.02
N TYR A 486 -6.19 1.87 10.25
CA TYR A 486 -5.76 0.46 10.38
C TYR A 486 -5.14 -0.08 9.09
N ASP A 487 -4.47 0.79 8.34
CA ASP A 487 -3.81 0.49 7.07
C ASP A 487 -2.37 -0.05 7.26
N ASP A 488 -2.07 -0.59 8.45
CA ASP A 488 -0.72 -0.88 8.93
C ASP A 488 0.08 -1.75 7.95
N TRP A 489 -0.51 -2.84 7.48
CA TRP A 489 0.09 -3.74 6.49
C TRP A 489 0.45 -3.08 5.15
N PHE A 490 -0.19 -1.96 4.81
CA PHE A 490 0.01 -1.26 3.55
C PHE A 490 1.06 -0.16 3.65
N ALA A 491 1.20 0.47 4.81
CA ALA A 491 1.85 1.78 4.92
C ALA A 491 2.81 1.92 6.12
N ASP A 492 2.90 0.93 7.00
CA ASP A 492 3.84 0.94 8.13
C ASP A 492 5.16 0.26 7.79
N TYR A 493 6.27 0.97 8.00
CA TYR A 493 7.62 0.46 7.73
C TYR A 493 8.48 0.48 8.96
N SER A 494 9.22 -0.61 9.16
CA SER A 494 10.38 -0.63 10.04
C SER A 494 11.67 -0.65 9.22
N ALA A 495 12.63 0.19 9.61
CA ALA A 495 13.94 0.30 8.98
C ALA A 495 15.06 0.25 10.02
N ASP A 496 16.28 -0.06 9.57
CA ASP A 496 17.46 0.03 10.45
C ASP A 496 17.54 1.43 11.09
N ARG A 497 17.88 1.47 12.38
CA ARG A 497 17.86 2.71 13.19
C ARG A 497 18.82 3.80 12.71
N HIS A 498 19.78 3.48 11.83
CA HIS A 498 20.70 4.43 11.20
C HIS A 498 20.23 4.93 9.83
N THR A 499 19.10 4.42 9.34
CA THR A 499 18.55 4.79 8.02
C THR A 499 18.20 6.28 7.99
N SER A 500 18.80 7.02 7.05
CA SER A 500 18.36 8.38 6.72
C SER A 500 17.32 8.34 5.61
N LEU A 501 16.35 9.24 5.66
CA LEU A 501 15.23 9.30 4.73
C LEU A 501 15.28 10.56 3.87
N VAL A 502 14.62 10.50 2.73
CA VAL A 502 14.35 11.64 1.85
C VAL A 502 12.85 11.73 1.66
N PHE A 503 12.29 12.90 1.98
CA PHE A 503 10.92 13.28 1.67
C PHE A 503 10.94 14.32 0.55
N GLU A 504 10.66 13.88 -0.68
CA GLU A 504 10.66 14.69 -1.88
C GLU A 504 9.29 15.30 -2.13
N ILE A 505 9.23 16.63 -2.18
CA ILE A 505 8.00 17.42 -2.34
C ILE A 505 7.85 17.78 -3.82
N LEU A 506 6.83 17.19 -4.45
CA LEU A 506 6.59 17.30 -5.89
C LEU A 506 5.52 18.31 -6.26
N SER A 507 4.59 18.58 -5.34
CA SER A 507 3.61 19.67 -5.46
C SER A 507 3.14 20.06 -4.08
N ALA A 508 3.12 21.35 -3.76
CA ALA A 508 2.47 21.87 -2.55
C ALA A 508 1.09 22.42 -2.92
N PRO A 509 0.19 22.61 -1.94
CA PRO A 509 -1.10 23.22 -2.23
C PRO A 509 -0.94 24.63 -2.83
N ASN A 510 -1.82 24.98 -3.78
CA ASN A 510 -1.76 26.27 -4.46
C ASN A 510 -2.13 27.39 -3.47
N GLY A 511 -1.30 28.45 -3.41
CA GLY A 511 -1.56 29.64 -2.61
C GLY A 511 -0.61 29.87 -1.43
N LEU A 512 0.57 29.24 -1.38
CA LEU A 512 1.66 29.76 -0.53
C LEU A 512 1.83 31.22 -0.92
N ALA A 513 1.65 32.12 0.06
CA ALA A 513 1.59 33.54 -0.21
C ALA A 513 2.84 33.97 -0.99
N ASN A 514 2.62 34.67 -2.11
CA ASN A 514 3.65 35.37 -2.86
C ASN A 514 4.40 36.36 -1.96
#